data_AF-A0A522NTN5-F1
#
_entry.id   AF-A0A522NTN5-F1
#
_cell.length_a   1.000
_cell.length_b   1.000
_cell.length_c   1.000
_cell.angle_alpha   90.00
_cell.angle_beta   90.00
_cell.angle_gamma   90.00
#
_symmetry.space_group_name_H-M   'P 1'
#
loop_
_entity.id
_entity.type
_entity.pdbx_description
1 polymer ?
#
loop_
_entity_poly.entity_id
_entity_poly.type
_entity_poly.pdbx_seq_one_letter_code
_entity_poly.pdbx_strand_id
1 'polypeptide(L)' 'VGRVAAFLLSPLSSYIDGAVVPVDGGMIRSLP' A
#
# COMPACT_ATOMS: atom_id res chain seq x y z
N VAL A 1 -8.38 -1.71 -1.48
CA VAL A 1 -7.42 -2.61 -2.18
C VAL A 1 -7.22 -2.21 -3.65
N GLY A 2 -8.24 -2.26 -4.51
CA GLY A 2 -8.08 -2.08 -5.98
C GLY A 2 -7.36 -0.79 -6.43
N ARG A 3 -7.63 0.36 -5.81
CA ARG A 3 -6.92 1.63 -6.14
C ARG A 3 -5.43 1.59 -5.80
N VAL A 4 -5.07 0.98 -4.67
CA VAL A 4 -3.67 0.82 -4.24
C VAL A 4 -2.95 -0.15 -5.18
N ALA A 5 -3.58 -1.28 -5.52
CA ALA A 5 -3.03 -2.22 -6.49
C ALA A 5 -2.84 -1.58 -7.88
N ALA A 6 -3.80 -0.78 -8.35
CA ALA A 6 -3.67 -0.08 -9.62
C ALA A 6 -2.48 0.91 -9.64
N PHE A 7 -2.24 1.62 -8.54
CA PHE A 7 -1.05 2.48 -8.40
C PHE A 7 0.26 1.67 -8.43
N LEU A 8 0.33 0.57 -7.68
CA LEU A 8 1.51 -0.30 -7.62
C LEU A 8 1.79 -1.04 -8.95
N LEU A 9 0.78 -1.22 -9.80
CA LEU A 9 0.94 -1.75 -11.15
C LEU A 9 1.29 -0.67 -12.19
N SER A 10 1.31 0.60 -11.80
CA SER A 10 1.61 1.71 -12.69
C SER A 10 3.10 2.11 -12.65
N PRO A 11 3.61 2.80 -13.69
CA PRO A 11 4.98 3.33 -13.70
C PRO A 11 5.29 4.34 -12.57
N LEU A 12 4.25 4.92 -11.96
CA LEU A 12 4.40 5.87 -10.85
C LEU A 12 5.03 5.22 -9.60
N SER A 13 4.97 3.89 -9.51
CA SER A 13 5.55 3.11 -8.42
C SER A 13 6.98 2.62 -8.71
N SER A 14 7.64 3.11 -9.76
CA SER A 14 8.95 2.61 -10.25
C SER A 14 10.10 2.60 -9.23
N TYR A 15 9.99 3.33 -8.12
CA TYR A 15 10.96 3.35 -7.03
C TYR A 15 10.46 2.67 -5.74
N ILE A 16 9.29 2.03 -5.77
CA ILE A 16 8.72 1.29 -4.65
C ILE A 16 8.96 -0.19 -4.91
N ASP A 17 9.96 -0.74 -4.25
CA ASP A 17 10.28 -2.16 -4.27
C ASP A 17 10.57 -2.65 -2.83
N GLY A 18 10.26 -3.92 -2.55
CA GLY A 18 10.44 -4.53 -1.24
C GLY A 18 9.59 -3.96 -0.09
N ALA A 19 8.67 -3.04 -0.39
CA ALA A 19 7.84 -2.38 0.61
C ALA A 19 6.55 -3.15 0.91
N VAL A 20 6.12 -3.13 2.17
CA VAL A 20 4.79 -3.60 2.59
C VAL A 20 3.84 -2.41 2.69
N VAL A 21 2.77 -2.40 1.89
CA VAL A 21 1.74 -1.36 1.90
C VAL A 21 0.46 -1.90 2.57
N PRO A 22 0.22 -1.60 3.87
CA PRO A 22 -0.97 -2.08 4.56
C PRO A 22 -2.22 -1.37 4.03
N VAL A 23 -3.27 -2.16 3.75
CA VAL A 23 -4.60 -1.68 3.31
C VAL A 23 -5.67 -2.23 4.26
N ASP A 24 -5.43 -2.04 5.56
CA ASP A 24 -6.16 -2.63 6.68
C ASP A 24 -7.06 -1.64 7.43
N GLY A 25 -7.22 -0.42 6.90
CA GLY A 25 -8.01 0.63 7.56
C GLY A 25 -7.36 1.24 8.80
N GLY A 26 -6.06 1.03 9.02
CA GLY A 26 -5.33 1.57 10.17
C GLY A 26 -5.26 0.63 11.37
N MET A 27 -5.73 -0.61 11.23
CA MET A 27 -5.78 -1.61 12.29
C MET A 27 -4.40 -1.85 12.94
N ILE A 28 -3.32 -1.97 12.16
CA ILE A 28 -1.96 -2.19 12.68
C ILE A 28 -1.44 -1.00 13.51
N ARG A 29 -1.98 0.21 13.32
CA ARG A 29 -1.56 1.42 14.05
C ARG A 29 -2.56 1.87 15.12
N SER A 30 -3.70 1.21 15.24
CA SER A 30 -4.66 1.51 16.29
C SER A 30 -4.12 0.99 17.61
N LEU A 31 -3.72 1.89 18.50
CA LEU A 31 -3.56 1.55 19.90
C LEU A 31 -4.96 1.31 20.51
N PRO A 32 -5.08 0.45 21.54
CA PRO A 32 -6.31 0.39 22.34
C PRO A 32 -6.62 1.73 23.01
#